data_AF-S4RKA6-F1
#
_entry.id   AF-S4RKA6-F1
#
_cell.length_a   1.000
_cell.length_b   1.000
_cell.length_c   1.000
_cell.angle_alpha   90.00
_cell.angle_beta   90.00
_cell.angle_gamma   90.00
#
_symmetry.space_group_name_H-M   'P 1'
#
loop_
_entity.id
_entity.type
_entity.pdbx_description
1 polymer ?
#
loop_
_entity_poly.entity_id
_entity_poly.type
_entity_poly.pdbx_seq_one_letter_code
_entity_poly.pdbx_strand_id
1 'polypeptide(L)'
;RYPIVDPRASCEGDKNGFPGIRSYGVRDPSETYDAYCYAEKLQGEVLHVSAPGRFSLSEAHRACAEHGATASLATVGSLQLARKAGLDRCDAGWLADGSARFPVVRPRPGCGGGGGGPGGVRAVHRHGNHTGFPAPDSRYAAYCHVRPAALEE
;
A
#
# COMPACT_ATOMS: atom_id res chain seq x y z
N ARG A 1 -17.80 1.79 -11.39
CA ARG A 1 -17.67 2.96 -12.30
C ARG A 1 -16.92 4.05 -11.55
N TYR A 2 -16.02 4.82 -12.17
CA TYR A 2 -15.24 5.87 -11.50
C TYR A 2 -15.09 7.12 -12.38
N PRO A 3 -15.17 8.34 -11.81
CA PRO A 3 -15.05 9.58 -12.55
C PRO A 3 -13.58 9.91 -12.87
N ILE A 4 -13.30 10.34 -14.11
CA ILE A 4 -12.03 10.97 -14.48
C ILE A 4 -12.33 12.33 -15.11
N VAL A 5 -11.79 13.39 -14.50
CA VAL A 5 -11.89 14.77 -15.01
C VAL A 5 -10.72 15.09 -15.95
N ASP A 6 -9.51 14.64 -15.58
CA ASP A 6 -8.28 14.85 -16.36
C ASP A 6 -7.65 13.49 -16.72
N PRO A 7 -7.87 12.99 -17.96
CA PRO A 7 -7.40 11.68 -18.40
C PRO A 7 -5.87 11.62 -18.53
N ARG A 8 -5.27 10.58 -17.94
CA ARG A 8 -3.81 10.36 -17.98
C ARG A 8 -3.48 9.27 -18.99
N ALA A 9 -2.34 9.41 -19.67
CA ALA A 9 -1.80 8.38 -20.54
C ALA A 9 -1.63 7.05 -19.76
N SER A 10 -2.02 5.92 -20.35
CA SER A 10 -2.14 4.59 -19.71
C SER A 10 -3.24 4.47 -18.63
N CYS A 11 -4.12 5.46 -18.50
CA CYS A 11 -5.34 5.42 -17.69
C CYS A 11 -6.58 5.81 -18.51
N GLU A 12 -6.53 5.64 -19.83
CA GLU A 12 -7.54 6.13 -20.78
C GLU A 12 -8.83 5.31 -20.80
N GLY A 13 -8.88 4.16 -20.11
CA GLY A 13 -10.06 3.30 -19.95
C GLY A 13 -10.90 3.13 -21.23
N ASP A 14 -12.22 3.18 -21.08
CA ASP A 14 -13.24 3.08 -22.14
C ASP A 14 -13.50 4.39 -22.92
N LYS A 15 -13.01 5.52 -22.40
CA LYS A 15 -13.20 6.87 -22.98
C LYS A 15 -12.00 7.42 -23.76
N ASN A 16 -10.99 6.61 -24.12
CA ASN A 16 -9.87 6.98 -25.01
C ASN A 16 -9.31 8.41 -24.81
N GLY A 17 -9.06 8.81 -23.56
CA GLY A 17 -8.51 10.13 -23.24
C GLY A 17 -9.50 11.28 -23.09
N PHE A 18 -10.82 11.03 -23.14
CA PHE A 18 -11.85 12.03 -22.82
C PHE A 18 -12.31 11.97 -21.35
N PRO A 19 -12.71 13.11 -20.74
CA PRO A 19 -13.32 13.15 -19.41
C PRO A 19 -14.63 12.36 -19.34
N GLY A 20 -14.99 11.85 -18.16
CA GLY A 20 -16.28 11.23 -17.90
C GLY A 20 -16.27 10.09 -16.88
N ILE A 21 -17.44 9.48 -16.69
CA ILE A 21 -17.62 8.26 -15.87
C ILE A 21 -17.17 7.05 -16.69
N ARG A 22 -16.22 6.30 -16.14
CA ARG A 22 -15.64 5.09 -16.75
C ARG A 22 -16.21 3.84 -16.11
N SER A 23 -16.34 2.78 -16.91
CA SER A 23 -16.76 1.46 -16.43
C SER A 23 -15.78 0.40 -16.89
N TYR A 24 -15.48 -0.58 -16.04
CA TYR A 24 -14.72 -1.77 -16.44
C TYR A 24 -15.59 -2.82 -17.17
N GLY A 25 -16.88 -2.51 -17.43
CA GLY A 25 -17.84 -3.44 -18.01
C GLY A 25 -18.44 -4.39 -16.98
N VAL A 26 -18.96 -5.53 -17.44
CA VAL A 26 -19.35 -6.65 -16.57
C VAL A 26 -18.09 -7.36 -16.12
N ARG A 27 -17.92 -7.49 -14.80
CA ARG A 27 -16.74 -8.08 -14.16
C ARG A 27 -17.13 -9.33 -13.41
N ASP A 28 -16.15 -10.19 -13.18
CA ASP A 28 -16.38 -11.37 -12.36
C ASP A 28 -16.74 -10.93 -10.91
N PRO A 29 -17.80 -11.46 -10.30
CA PRO A 29 -18.19 -11.10 -8.93
C PRO A 29 -17.12 -11.38 -7.87
N SER A 30 -16.14 -12.24 -8.18
CA SER A 30 -15.02 -12.56 -7.31
C SER A 30 -13.84 -11.59 -7.44
N GLU A 31 -13.85 -10.65 -8.39
CA GLU A 31 -12.82 -9.62 -8.50
C GLU A 31 -12.87 -8.66 -7.30
N THR A 32 -11.70 -8.36 -6.75
CA THR A 32 -11.54 -7.39 -5.67
C THR A 32 -10.99 -6.07 -6.20
N TYR A 33 -11.43 -4.97 -5.61
CA TYR A 33 -10.96 -3.62 -5.93
C TYR A 33 -10.53 -2.89 -4.66
N ASP A 34 -9.48 -2.09 -4.77
CA ASP A 34 -9.10 -1.17 -3.69
C ASP A 34 -10.17 -0.06 -3.57
N ALA A 35 -10.74 0.09 -2.38
CA ALA A 35 -11.57 1.24 -2.02
C ALA A 35 -10.72 2.28 -1.26
N TYR A 36 -10.73 3.52 -1.73
CA TYR A 36 -9.98 4.61 -1.10
C TYR A 36 -10.93 5.58 -0.39
N CYS A 37 -10.83 5.64 0.93
CA CYS A 37 -11.40 6.73 1.72
C CYS A 37 -10.41 7.89 1.79
N TYR A 38 -10.88 9.13 1.60
CA TYR A 38 -10.05 10.30 1.83
C TYR A 38 -9.82 10.48 3.33
N ALA A 39 -8.55 10.53 3.71
CA ALA A 39 -8.11 10.91 5.04
C ALA A 39 -7.03 12.00 4.89
N GLU A 40 -7.12 13.04 5.71
CA GLU A 40 -6.23 14.19 5.62
C GLU A 40 -4.92 13.97 6.43
N LYS A 41 -5.03 13.35 7.61
CA LYS A 41 -3.91 13.17 8.53
C LYS A 41 -3.84 11.75 9.10
N LEU A 42 -2.63 11.23 9.27
CA LEU A 42 -2.38 9.99 9.98
C LEU A 42 -2.54 10.21 11.49
N GLN A 43 -3.36 9.37 12.15
CA GLN A 43 -3.45 9.34 13.61
C GLN A 43 -2.38 8.39 14.16
N GLY A 44 -1.28 8.94 14.67
CA GLY A 44 -0.10 8.17 15.08
C GLY A 44 0.97 8.13 14.00
N GLU A 45 1.76 7.06 13.96
CA GLU A 45 2.91 6.93 13.06
C GLU A 45 3.02 5.54 12.43
N VAL A 46 3.65 5.48 11.26
CA VAL A 46 4.01 4.21 10.61
C VAL A 46 5.51 4.00 10.72
N LEU A 47 5.90 2.95 11.44
CA LEU A 47 7.27 2.53 11.65
C LEU A 47 7.66 1.46 10.62
N HIS A 48 8.92 1.50 10.17
CA HIS A 48 9.51 0.43 9.36
C HIS A 48 10.30 -0.50 10.29
N VAL A 49 9.91 -1.77 10.33
CA VAL A 49 10.52 -2.80 11.18
C VAL A 49 11.15 -3.88 10.29
N SER A 50 12.38 -4.26 10.60
CA SER A 50 13.16 -5.20 9.79
C SER A 50 14.13 -6.01 10.65
N ALA A 51 14.46 -7.22 10.19
CA ALA A 51 15.46 -8.11 10.79
C ALA A 51 16.25 -8.87 9.71
N PRO A 52 17.43 -9.45 10.03
CA PRO A 52 18.11 -10.39 9.14
C PRO A 52 17.17 -11.55 8.76
N GLY A 53 17.16 -11.96 7.48
CA GLY A 53 16.26 -13.02 7.01
C GLY A 53 14.78 -12.64 6.87
N ARG A 54 14.39 -11.41 7.28
CA ARG A 54 13.04 -10.80 7.16
C ARG A 54 11.90 -11.65 7.76
N PHE A 55 10.67 -11.15 7.65
CA PHE A 55 9.49 -11.74 8.27
C PHE A 55 8.58 -12.39 7.23
N SER A 56 8.00 -13.54 7.57
CA SER A 56 6.70 -13.99 7.05
C SER A 56 5.57 -13.08 7.53
N LEU A 57 4.37 -13.21 6.95
CA LEU A 57 3.22 -12.41 7.33
C LEU A 57 2.85 -12.57 8.82
N SER A 58 2.92 -13.79 9.35
CA SER A 58 2.63 -14.06 10.77
C SER A 58 3.72 -13.53 11.69
N GLU A 59 4.99 -13.61 11.30
CA GLU A 59 6.10 -12.99 12.03
C GLU A 59 5.99 -11.46 12.02
N ALA A 60 5.54 -10.87 10.91
CA ALA A 60 5.34 -9.43 10.80
C ALA A 60 4.23 -8.92 11.73
N HIS A 61 3.12 -9.66 11.86
CA HIS A 61 2.09 -9.35 12.88
C HIS A 61 2.68 -9.30 14.29
N ARG A 62 3.49 -10.31 14.65
CA ARG A 62 4.13 -10.37 15.97
C ARG A 62 5.12 -9.23 16.17
N ALA A 63 5.98 -8.97 15.18
CA ALA A 63 6.98 -7.91 15.24
C ALA A 63 6.33 -6.54 15.48
N CYS A 64 5.17 -6.25 14.87
CA CYS A 64 4.45 -5.03 15.15
C CYS A 64 3.84 -4.99 16.55
N ALA A 65 3.31 -6.10 17.05
CA ALA A 65 2.72 -6.16 18.39
C ALA A 65 3.75 -5.91 19.52
N GLU A 66 5.03 -6.19 19.27
CA GLU A 66 6.13 -5.91 20.21
C GLU A 66 6.34 -4.40 20.44
N HIS A 67 5.85 -3.54 19.55
CA HIS A 67 5.92 -2.08 19.69
C HIS A 67 4.82 -1.47 20.57
N GLY A 68 3.93 -2.29 21.15
CA GLY A 68 2.93 -1.88 22.13
C GLY A 68 1.50 -2.33 21.81
N ALA A 69 0.59 -2.16 22.77
CA ALA A 69 -0.80 -2.62 22.65
C ALA A 69 -1.59 -1.93 21.52
N THR A 70 -1.20 -0.71 21.13
CA THR A 70 -1.82 0.06 20.04
C THR A 70 -1.07 -0.10 18.70
N ALA A 71 -0.08 -0.98 18.64
CA ALA A 71 0.72 -1.25 17.46
C ALA A 71 0.20 -2.48 16.71
N SER A 72 0.04 -2.34 15.40
CA SER A 72 -0.39 -3.43 14.51
C SER A 72 0.20 -3.23 13.12
N LEU A 73 0.08 -4.22 12.22
CA LEU A 73 0.46 -3.98 10.83
C LEU A 73 -0.31 -2.79 10.26
N ALA A 74 0.40 -1.94 9.54
CA ALA A 74 -0.16 -0.77 8.89
C ALA A 74 -1.20 -1.20 7.85
N THR A 75 -2.28 -0.45 7.76
CA THR A 75 -3.19 -0.52 6.61
C THR A 75 -2.57 0.21 5.43
N VAL A 76 -3.02 -0.11 4.22
CA VAL A 76 -2.65 0.62 2.99
C VAL A 76 -2.91 2.12 3.14
N GLY A 77 -4.05 2.48 3.73
CA GLY A 77 -4.41 3.87 4.00
C GLY A 77 -3.40 4.57 4.91
N SER A 78 -3.04 3.94 6.04
CA SER A 78 -2.04 4.50 6.96
C SER A 78 -0.66 4.66 6.30
N LEU A 79 -0.22 3.68 5.50
CA LEU A 79 1.04 3.75 4.76
C LEU A 79 1.02 4.87 3.70
N GLN A 80 -0.11 5.05 3.00
CA GLN A 80 -0.28 6.11 2.02
C GLN A 80 -0.23 7.50 2.67
N LEU A 81 -0.82 7.67 3.86
CA LEU A 81 -0.72 8.91 4.62
C LEU A 81 0.70 9.16 5.12
N ALA A 82 1.37 8.14 5.66
CA ALA A 82 2.77 8.23 6.09
C ALA A 82 3.68 8.64 4.93
N ARG A 83 3.47 8.06 3.72
CA ARG A 83 4.18 8.46 2.50
C ARG A 83 3.92 9.93 2.15
N LYS A 84 2.67 10.37 2.16
CA LYS A 84 2.33 11.79 1.91
C LYS A 84 3.01 12.71 2.93
N ALA A 85 3.19 12.25 4.17
CA ALA A 85 3.92 12.95 5.22
C ALA A 85 5.47 12.81 5.12
N GLY A 86 6.00 12.08 4.13
CA GLY A 86 7.43 12.01 3.85
C GLY A 86 8.08 10.62 3.98
N LEU A 87 7.34 9.57 4.37
CA LEU A 87 7.89 8.21 4.44
C LEU A 87 8.28 7.71 3.03
N ASP A 88 9.57 7.56 2.79
CA ASP A 88 10.14 7.10 1.52
C ASP A 88 11.13 5.95 1.73
N ARG A 89 10.78 4.72 1.31
CA ARG A 89 11.62 3.52 1.46
C ARG A 89 11.59 2.64 0.22
N CYS A 90 12.77 2.17 -0.20
CA CYS A 90 12.92 1.17 -1.26
C CYS A 90 12.97 -0.23 -0.64
N ASP A 91 11.98 -0.55 0.18
CA ASP A 91 11.95 -1.80 0.90
C ASP A 91 10.50 -2.24 1.02
N ALA A 92 10.20 -3.44 0.54
CA ALA A 92 8.85 -3.97 0.63
C ALA A 92 8.59 -4.42 2.07
N GLY A 93 7.43 -4.02 2.60
CA GLY A 93 6.99 -4.45 3.92
C GLY A 93 5.56 -4.96 3.90
N TRP A 94 5.29 -5.97 4.73
CA TRP A 94 3.96 -6.50 4.98
C TRP A 94 3.01 -5.43 5.52
N LEU A 95 1.74 -5.57 5.17
CA LEU A 95 0.60 -4.77 5.62
C LEU A 95 -0.54 -5.67 6.11
N ALA A 96 -1.51 -5.09 6.81
CA ALA A 96 -2.60 -5.81 7.46
C ALA A 96 -3.52 -6.60 6.49
N ASP A 97 -3.56 -6.21 5.21
CA ASP A 97 -4.32 -6.90 4.16
C ASP A 97 -3.56 -8.11 3.57
N GLY A 98 -2.37 -8.43 4.09
CA GLY A 98 -1.51 -9.48 3.56
C GLY A 98 -0.80 -9.09 2.26
N SER A 99 -0.85 -7.83 1.85
CA SER A 99 -0.01 -7.32 0.77
C SER A 99 1.38 -6.93 1.29
N ALA A 100 2.37 -6.93 0.41
CA ALA A 100 3.65 -6.28 0.67
C ALA A 100 3.80 -5.08 -0.25
N ARG A 101 4.13 -3.89 0.28
CA ARG A 101 4.17 -2.65 -0.52
C ARG A 101 5.39 -1.78 -0.21
N PHE A 102 5.77 -0.95 -1.18
CA PHE A 102 6.83 0.08 -1.07
C PHE A 102 6.19 1.47 -0.94
N PRO A 103 6.44 2.24 0.13
CA PRO A 103 6.07 3.66 0.19
C PRO A 103 7.16 4.50 -0.51
N VAL A 104 6.95 4.86 -1.78
CA VAL A 104 7.95 5.59 -2.56
C VAL A 104 7.50 7.02 -2.80
N VAL A 105 8.17 8.00 -2.19
CA VAL A 105 7.93 9.43 -2.48
C VAL A 105 8.62 9.80 -3.79
N ARG A 106 9.92 9.48 -3.91
CA ARG A 106 10.73 9.71 -5.10
C ARG A 106 10.92 8.40 -5.89
N PRO A 107 10.29 8.27 -7.07
CA PRO A 107 10.41 7.10 -7.94
C PRO A 107 11.87 6.78 -8.23
N ARG A 108 12.23 5.50 -8.16
CA ARG A 108 13.57 5.02 -8.49
C ARG A 108 13.51 3.57 -8.99
N PRO A 109 14.45 3.15 -9.86
CA PRO A 109 14.48 1.79 -10.38
C PRO A 109 14.54 0.77 -9.23
N GLY A 110 13.77 -0.32 -9.36
CA GLY A 110 13.81 -1.45 -8.41
C GLY A 110 12.88 -1.35 -7.20
N CYS A 111 12.15 -0.25 -6.98
CA CYS A 111 11.25 -0.09 -5.82
C CYS A 111 9.77 -0.20 -6.21
N GLY A 112 9.39 -1.34 -6.81
CA GLY A 112 8.01 -1.59 -7.24
C GLY A 112 7.62 -0.97 -8.59
N GLY A 113 8.58 -0.66 -9.45
CA GLY A 113 8.36 -0.19 -10.83
C GLY A 113 9.64 0.24 -11.55
N GLY A 114 9.52 0.58 -12.84
CA GLY A 114 10.63 0.91 -13.75
C GLY A 114 11.26 2.30 -13.58
N GLY A 115 11.15 2.94 -12.41
CA GLY A 115 11.77 4.25 -12.13
C GLY A 115 11.12 5.48 -12.80
N GLY A 116 10.31 5.30 -13.86
CA GLY A 116 9.54 6.37 -14.50
C GLY A 116 8.05 6.33 -14.13
N GLY A 117 7.57 7.33 -13.39
CA GLY A 117 6.16 7.47 -13.00
C GLY A 117 6.03 8.19 -11.66
N PRO A 118 4.85 8.67 -11.23
CA PRO A 118 4.70 9.36 -9.95
C PRO A 118 5.01 8.43 -8.76
N GLY A 119 5.42 9.04 -7.64
CA GLY A 119 5.57 8.31 -6.39
C GLY A 119 4.22 7.75 -5.90
N GLY A 120 4.26 6.69 -5.12
CA GLY A 120 3.06 6.05 -4.58
C GLY A 120 3.40 4.88 -3.65
N VAL A 121 2.37 4.31 -3.05
CA VAL A 121 2.47 3.00 -2.39
C VAL A 121 2.31 1.92 -3.46
N ARG A 122 3.37 1.18 -3.76
CA ARG A 122 3.43 0.21 -4.86
C ARG A 122 3.43 -1.21 -4.31
N ALA A 123 2.52 -2.07 -4.78
CA ALA A 123 2.42 -3.44 -4.30
C ALA A 123 3.40 -4.39 -5.01
N VAL A 124 3.91 -5.37 -4.26
CA VAL A 124 4.57 -6.55 -4.78
C VAL A 124 3.48 -7.53 -5.20
N HIS A 125 3.58 -8.03 -6.44
CA HIS A 125 2.62 -9.00 -6.97
C HIS A 125 3.31 -10.34 -7.14
N ARG A 126 2.54 -11.41 -6.92
CA ARG A 126 3.00 -12.78 -7.14
C ARG A 126 3.18 -13.09 -8.63
N HIS A 127 2.27 -12.57 -9.45
CA HIS A 127 2.23 -12.85 -10.88
C HIS A 127 2.68 -11.64 -11.69
N GLY A 128 3.35 -11.88 -12.84
CA GLY A 128 3.84 -10.83 -13.73
C GLY A 128 2.74 -10.00 -14.40
N ASN A 129 1.49 -10.45 -14.36
CA ASN A 129 0.30 -9.68 -14.78
C ASN A 129 -0.23 -8.75 -13.68
N HIS A 130 0.55 -8.50 -12.61
CA HIS A 130 0.17 -7.71 -11.45
C HIS A 130 -1.08 -8.20 -10.73
N THR A 131 -1.22 -9.52 -10.60
CA THR A 131 -2.28 -10.14 -9.80
C THR A 131 -1.70 -10.96 -8.64
N GLY A 132 -2.52 -11.11 -7.59
CA GLY A 132 -2.20 -11.92 -6.42
C GLY A 132 -1.15 -11.28 -5.50
N PHE A 133 -1.42 -11.31 -4.20
CA PHE A 133 -0.44 -10.92 -3.19
C PHE A 133 0.64 -12.00 -3.00
N PRO A 134 1.81 -11.62 -2.45
CA PRO A 134 2.87 -12.57 -2.16
C PRO A 134 2.38 -13.71 -1.27
N ALA A 135 3.08 -14.86 -1.31
CA ALA A 135 2.73 -15.96 -0.43
C ALA A 135 3.04 -15.60 1.03
N PRO A 136 2.22 -15.99 2.03
CA PRO A 136 2.40 -15.56 3.43
C PRO A 136 3.76 -15.93 4.04
N ASP A 137 4.45 -16.91 3.49
CA ASP A 137 5.80 -17.36 3.86
C ASP A 137 6.92 -16.56 3.17
N SER A 138 6.58 -15.69 2.21
CA SER A 138 7.54 -14.76 1.59
C SER A 138 8.17 -13.86 2.65
N ARG A 139 9.35 -13.31 2.34
CA ARG A 139 10.20 -12.66 3.32
C ARG A 139 10.34 -11.16 3.02
N TYR A 140 9.68 -10.32 3.82
CA TYR A 140 9.66 -8.86 3.68
C TYR A 140 9.85 -8.15 5.03
N ALA A 141 10.03 -6.83 5.00
CA ALA A 141 9.94 -6.00 6.20
C ALA A 141 8.50 -6.02 6.77
N ALA A 142 8.27 -5.26 7.84
CA ALA A 142 6.93 -4.94 8.32
C ALA A 142 6.76 -3.42 8.40
N TYR A 143 5.60 -2.92 8.01
CA TYR A 143 5.19 -1.56 8.34
C TYR A 143 4.20 -1.64 9.49
N CYS A 144 4.52 -1.01 10.62
CA CYS A 144 3.71 -1.06 11.83
C CYS A 144 3.07 0.30 12.08
N HIS A 145 1.73 0.35 12.19
CA HIS A 145 1.02 1.55 12.60
C HIS A 145 0.87 1.54 14.11
N VAL A 146 1.50 2.50 14.78
CA VAL A 146 1.35 2.75 16.21
C VAL A 146 0.41 3.92 16.41
N ARG A 147 -0.74 3.67 17.04
CA ARG A 147 -1.66 4.75 17.40
C ARG A 147 -1.23 5.36 18.73
N PRO A 148 -1.40 6.67 18.92
CA PRO A 148 -1.22 7.26 20.25
C PRO A 148 -2.18 6.55 21.21
N ALA A 149 -1.71 6.27 22.43
CA ALA A 149 -2.63 5.93 23.51
C ALA A 149 -3.68 7.03 23.56
N ALA A 150 -4.96 6.67 23.66
CA ALA A 150 -5.99 7.68 23.83
C ALA A 150 -5.57 8.53 25.05
N LEU A 151 -5.40 9.84 24.83
CA LEU A 151 -5.46 10.75 25.97
C LEU A 151 -6.90 10.60 26.44
N GLU A 152 -7.07 9.98 27.60
CA GLU A 152 -8.35 10.00 28.30
C GLU A 152 -8.67 11.48 28.54
N GLU A 153 -9.71 11.99 27.88
CA GLU A 153 -10.39 13.23 28.28
C GLU A 153 -11.42 12.91 29.36
#